data_AF-A0A269PMD3-F1
#
_entry.id   AF-A0A269PMD3-F1
#
_cell.length_a   1.000
_cell.length_b   1.000
_cell.length_c   1.000
_cell.angle_alpha   90.00
_cell.angle_beta   90.00
_cell.angle_gamma   90.00
#
_symmetry.space_group_name_H-M   'P 1'
#
loop_
_entity.id
_entity.type
_entity.pdbx_description
1 polymer ?
#
loop_
_entity_poly.entity_id
_entity_poly.type
_entity_poly.pdbx_seq_one_letter_code
_entity_poly.pdbx_strand_id
1 'polypeptide(L)'
;MLVTSDYAIDKIKQESFDFNDYIEAVYTVLNKDNNAEKALELIDKAFTLDANHKTIQNKLRLMVSAQSSTKDIDSFVKSVIQTDRFSIWGQIRAARNFIIGTPEPKSIDTAKAILNYDLEKRPGNIQLNLIFSRLYSEIGDFVLAAKYIKEAINKSKDENQKAMMAIMLKKLQSNKNINIIPGFSGEL
;
A
#
# COMPACT_ATOMS: atom_id res chain seq x y z
N MET A 1 -26.92 -1.04 23.25
CA MET A 1 -27.83 -1.80 22.38
C MET A 1 -26.99 -2.24 21.18
N LEU A 2 -26.60 -3.52 21.16
CA LEU A 2 -25.83 -4.12 20.08
C LEU A 2 -26.73 -4.18 18.84
N VAL A 3 -26.28 -3.59 17.73
CA VAL A 3 -26.93 -3.77 16.43
C VAL A 3 -26.97 -5.28 16.19
N THR A 4 -28.18 -5.81 16.05
CA THR A 4 -28.43 -7.24 15.90
C THR A 4 -27.72 -7.73 14.66
N SER A 5 -27.23 -8.96 14.77
CA SER A 5 -26.27 -9.60 13.89
C SER A 5 -26.83 -9.92 12.50
N ASP A 6 -27.27 -8.93 11.72
CA ASP A 6 -27.46 -8.93 10.25
C ASP A 6 -28.04 -7.61 9.71
N TYR A 7 -28.28 -6.60 10.56
CA TYR A 7 -28.95 -5.34 10.18
C TYR A 7 -28.43 -4.67 8.89
N ALA A 8 -27.11 -4.56 8.72
CA ALA A 8 -26.53 -3.96 7.53
C ALA A 8 -26.72 -4.82 6.26
N ILE A 9 -26.69 -6.15 6.39
CA ILE A 9 -26.88 -7.09 5.27
C ILE A 9 -28.37 -7.24 4.91
N ASP A 10 -29.24 -7.31 5.91
CA ASP A 10 -30.69 -7.42 5.73
C ASP A 10 -31.29 -6.13 5.17
N LYS A 11 -30.73 -4.97 5.53
CA LYS A 11 -31.08 -3.70 4.91
C LYS A 11 -30.83 -3.68 3.41
N ILE A 12 -29.80 -4.38 2.88
CA ILE A 12 -29.42 -4.41 1.42
C ILE A 12 -30.61 -4.70 0.49
N LYS A 13 -31.69 -5.26 1.03
CA LYS A 13 -32.93 -5.57 0.31
C LYS A 13 -33.92 -4.38 0.19
N GLN A 14 -33.60 -3.17 0.65
CA GLN A 14 -34.47 -1.97 0.60
C GLN A 14 -33.87 -0.82 -0.26
N GLU A 15 -34.70 0.04 -0.84
CA GLU A 15 -34.46 0.68 -2.16
C GLU A 15 -33.40 1.81 -2.29
N SER A 16 -32.57 2.13 -1.30
CA SER A 16 -31.39 2.98 -1.56
C SER A 16 -30.29 2.85 -0.50
N PHE A 17 -29.12 2.38 -0.91
CA PHE A 17 -27.92 2.28 -0.08
C PHE A 17 -27.04 3.51 -0.24
N ASP A 18 -26.53 4.02 0.88
CA ASP A 18 -25.47 5.02 0.85
C ASP A 18 -24.07 4.39 1.01
N PHE A 19 -23.05 5.24 0.91
CA PHE A 19 -21.65 4.84 1.05
C PHE A 19 -21.36 4.17 2.40
N ASN A 20 -21.91 4.70 3.50
CA ASN A 20 -21.63 4.22 4.84
C ASN A 20 -22.27 2.85 5.08
N ASP A 21 -23.47 2.61 4.54
CA ASP A 21 -24.15 1.32 4.63
C ASP A 21 -23.28 0.20 4.01
N TYR A 22 -22.70 0.44 2.82
CA TYR A 22 -21.81 -0.54 2.20
C TYR A 22 -20.52 -0.75 2.99
N ILE A 23 -19.95 0.30 3.57
CA ILE A 23 -18.75 0.20 4.41
C ILE A 23 -19.03 -0.59 5.69
N GLU A 24 -20.19 -0.39 6.32
CA GLU A 24 -20.61 -1.17 7.48
C GLU A 24 -20.82 -2.65 7.11
N ALA A 25 -21.41 -2.92 5.94
CA ALA A 25 -21.59 -4.27 5.43
C ALA A 25 -20.23 -4.96 5.17
N VAL A 26 -19.24 -4.24 4.62
CA VAL A 26 -17.86 -4.75 4.46
C VAL A 26 -17.28 -5.23 5.80
N TYR A 27 -17.34 -4.40 6.84
CA TYR A 27 -16.82 -4.78 8.16
C TYR A 27 -17.61 -5.94 8.78
N THR A 28 -18.94 -5.97 8.57
CA THR A 28 -19.79 -7.06 9.05
C THR A 28 -19.38 -8.39 8.44
N VAL A 29 -19.22 -8.45 7.12
CA VAL A 29 -18.80 -9.66 6.40
C VAL A 29 -17.40 -10.11 6.81
N LEU A 30 -16.46 -9.17 6.97
CA LEU A 30 -15.10 -9.51 7.41
C LEU A 30 -15.08 -10.06 8.85
N ASN A 31 -15.77 -9.41 9.78
CA ASN A 31 -15.71 -9.77 11.19
C ASN A 31 -16.46 -11.07 11.51
N LYS A 32 -17.55 -11.37 10.78
CA LYS A 32 -18.33 -12.59 10.99
C LYS A 32 -17.83 -13.77 10.19
N ASP A 33 -17.64 -13.56 8.89
CA ASP A 33 -17.49 -14.65 7.93
C ASP A 33 -16.04 -14.77 7.42
N ASN A 34 -15.18 -13.79 7.73
CA ASN A 34 -13.84 -13.64 7.15
C ASN A 34 -13.84 -13.76 5.61
N ASN A 35 -14.96 -13.40 4.97
CA ASN A 35 -15.17 -13.59 3.55
C ASN A 35 -14.70 -12.36 2.77
N ALA A 36 -13.43 -12.37 2.38
CA ALA A 36 -12.81 -11.27 1.65
C ALA A 36 -13.42 -11.03 0.26
N GLU A 37 -13.90 -12.07 -0.42
CA GLU A 37 -14.53 -11.96 -1.75
C GLU A 37 -15.85 -11.19 -1.69
N LYS A 38 -16.75 -11.58 -0.77
CA LYS A 38 -18.02 -10.87 -0.57
C LYS A 38 -17.80 -9.44 -0.05
N ALA A 39 -16.79 -9.24 0.79
CA ALA A 39 -16.38 -7.90 1.20
C ALA A 39 -15.86 -7.07 0.01
N LEU A 40 -15.18 -7.70 -0.96
CA LEU A 40 -14.72 -7.05 -2.19
C LEU A 40 -15.89 -6.64 -3.10
N GLU A 41 -16.95 -7.45 -3.18
CA GLU A 41 -18.17 -7.04 -3.91
C GLU A 41 -18.85 -5.83 -3.28
N LEU A 42 -18.87 -5.76 -1.94
CA LEU A 42 -19.48 -4.65 -1.21
C LEU A 42 -18.64 -3.37 -1.29
N ILE A 43 -17.30 -3.48 -1.23
CA ILE A 43 -16.43 -2.31 -1.40
C ILE A 43 -16.50 -1.78 -2.84
N ASP A 44 -16.75 -2.64 -3.84
CA ASP A 44 -16.98 -2.20 -5.22
C ASP A 44 -18.23 -1.34 -5.33
N LYS A 45 -19.31 -1.72 -4.66
CA LYS A 45 -20.52 -0.89 -4.58
C LYS A 45 -20.25 0.44 -3.87
N ALA A 46 -19.60 0.43 -2.71
CA ALA A 46 -19.18 1.67 -2.03
C ALA A 46 -18.32 2.57 -2.93
N PHE A 47 -17.41 1.97 -3.69
CA PHE A 47 -16.50 2.65 -4.60
C PHE A 47 -17.22 3.36 -5.75
N THR A 48 -18.34 2.80 -6.24
CA THR A 48 -19.16 3.47 -7.27
C THR A 48 -19.85 4.73 -6.75
N LEU A 49 -20.11 4.80 -5.43
CA LEU A 49 -20.74 5.96 -4.79
C LEU A 49 -19.74 7.05 -4.41
N ASP A 50 -18.66 6.67 -3.71
CA ASP A 50 -17.58 7.58 -3.31
C ASP A 50 -16.20 6.89 -3.32
N ALA A 51 -15.40 7.27 -4.31
CA ALA A 51 -14.01 6.87 -4.42
C ALA A 51 -13.10 7.85 -3.69
N ASN A 52 -12.87 7.60 -2.39
CA ASN A 52 -11.92 8.34 -1.58
C ASN A 52 -10.74 7.46 -1.11
N HIS A 53 -9.74 8.07 -0.45
CA HIS A 53 -8.54 7.36 0.00
C HIS A 53 -8.83 6.13 0.87
N LYS A 54 -9.82 6.23 1.77
CA LYS A 54 -10.17 5.13 2.68
C LYS A 54 -10.79 3.97 1.90
N THR A 55 -11.70 4.27 0.98
CA THR A 55 -12.35 3.26 0.13
C THR A 55 -11.33 2.52 -0.73
N ILE A 56 -10.40 3.24 -1.35
CA ILE A 56 -9.32 2.66 -2.16
C ILE A 56 -8.43 1.75 -1.31
N GLN A 57 -8.01 2.24 -0.14
CA GLN A 57 -7.16 1.48 0.77
C GLN A 57 -7.86 0.18 1.24
N ASN A 58 -9.15 0.26 1.57
CA ASN A 58 -9.95 -0.89 1.95
C ASN A 58 -10.07 -1.89 0.80
N LYS A 59 -10.32 -1.42 -0.43
CA LYS A 59 -10.38 -2.28 -1.61
C LYS A 59 -9.05 -2.99 -1.89
N LEU A 60 -7.92 -2.27 -1.87
CA LEU A 60 -6.60 -2.90 -2.07
C LEU A 60 -6.31 -3.97 -1.01
N ARG A 61 -6.65 -3.71 0.26
CA ARG A 61 -6.50 -4.70 1.34
C ARG A 61 -7.36 -5.93 1.09
N LEU A 62 -8.61 -5.73 0.69
CA LEU A 62 -9.53 -6.83 0.37
C LEU A 62 -9.06 -7.65 -0.81
N MET A 63 -8.56 -7.03 -1.88
CA MET A 63 -7.97 -7.74 -3.03
C MET A 63 -6.79 -8.63 -2.60
N VAL A 64 -5.91 -8.12 -1.72
CA VAL A 64 -4.81 -8.93 -1.17
C VAL A 64 -5.33 -10.06 -0.28
N SER A 65 -6.27 -9.80 0.62
CA SER A 65 -6.88 -10.84 1.47
C SER A 65 -7.63 -11.90 0.68
N ALA A 66 -8.26 -11.52 -0.43
CA ALA A 66 -8.94 -12.41 -1.37
C ALA A 66 -7.97 -13.11 -2.34
N GLN A 67 -6.65 -12.94 -2.16
CA GLN A 67 -5.61 -13.52 -3.01
C GLN A 67 -5.80 -13.19 -4.51
N SER A 68 -6.34 -12.00 -4.80
CA SER A 68 -6.45 -11.50 -6.17
C SER A 68 -5.08 -11.51 -6.85
N SER A 69 -5.07 -11.74 -8.16
CA SER A 69 -3.81 -11.78 -8.90
C SER A 69 -3.12 -10.42 -8.87
N THR A 70 -1.79 -10.41 -8.96
CA THR A 70 -1.00 -9.17 -9.08
C THR A 70 -1.45 -8.32 -10.28
N LYS A 71 -1.88 -8.97 -11.37
CA LYS A 71 -2.42 -8.31 -12.56
C LYS A 71 -3.72 -7.55 -12.26
N ASP A 72 -4.60 -8.10 -11.44
CA ASP A 72 -5.86 -7.45 -11.06
C ASP A 72 -5.59 -6.24 -10.18
N ILE A 73 -4.67 -6.38 -9.22
CA ILE A 73 -4.22 -5.28 -8.37
C ILE A 73 -3.60 -4.17 -9.22
N ASP A 74 -2.69 -4.51 -10.14
CA ASP A 74 -2.08 -3.55 -11.06
C ASP A 74 -3.12 -2.83 -11.92
N SER A 75 -4.12 -3.55 -12.41
CA SER A 75 -5.21 -2.99 -13.21
C SER A 75 -6.06 -2.04 -12.39
N PHE A 76 -6.38 -2.40 -11.14
CA PHE A 76 -7.11 -1.54 -10.23
C PHE A 76 -6.31 -0.28 -9.88
N VAL A 77 -5.05 -0.46 -9.47
CA VAL A 77 -4.09 0.64 -9.20
C VAL A 77 -4.06 1.57 -10.41
N LYS A 78 -3.84 1.07 -11.63
CA LYS A 78 -3.88 1.91 -12.84
C LYS A 78 -5.21 2.62 -13.01
N SER A 79 -6.34 1.93 -12.87
CA SER A 79 -7.68 2.51 -13.07
C SER A 79 -8.01 3.65 -12.09
N VAL A 80 -7.48 3.59 -10.86
CA VAL A 80 -7.81 4.57 -9.81
C VAL A 80 -6.76 5.67 -9.73
N ILE A 81 -5.50 5.28 -9.75
CA ILE A 81 -4.36 6.20 -9.56
C ILE A 81 -4.18 7.09 -10.81
N GLN A 82 -4.61 6.66 -12.00
CA GLN A 82 -4.62 7.50 -13.21
C GLN A 82 -5.70 8.58 -13.23
N THR A 83 -6.69 8.54 -12.32
CA THR A 83 -7.83 9.46 -12.36
C THR A 83 -7.66 10.71 -11.48
N ASP A 84 -6.45 10.98 -10.95
CA ASP A 84 -6.14 12.05 -9.99
C ASP A 84 -6.99 12.08 -8.69
N ARG A 85 -7.89 11.11 -8.51
CA ARG A 85 -8.73 10.92 -7.30
C ARG A 85 -7.94 10.52 -6.07
N PHE A 86 -6.66 10.22 -6.24
CA PHE A 86 -5.78 9.73 -5.21
C PHE A 86 -4.58 10.66 -5.06
N SER A 87 -4.51 11.36 -3.91
CA SER A 87 -3.38 12.24 -3.63
C SER A 87 -2.10 11.43 -3.50
N ILE A 88 -0.96 12.06 -3.80
CA ILE A 88 0.37 11.46 -3.62
C ILE A 88 0.59 10.95 -2.19
N TRP A 89 0.06 11.66 -1.19
CA TRP A 89 0.15 11.23 0.20
C TRP A 89 -0.69 9.98 0.48
N GLY A 90 -1.85 9.86 -0.17
CA GLY A 90 -2.67 8.65 -0.15
C GLY A 90 -1.94 7.47 -0.77
N GLN A 91 -1.30 7.68 -1.93
CA GLN A 91 -0.49 6.70 -2.65
C GLN A 91 0.68 6.21 -1.82
N ILE A 92 1.48 7.15 -1.28
CA ILE A 92 2.60 6.85 -0.39
C ILE A 92 2.15 6.07 0.84
N ARG A 93 1.03 6.44 1.47
CA ARG A 93 0.51 5.74 2.64
C ARG A 93 0.05 4.33 2.29
N ALA A 94 -0.64 4.15 1.15
CA ALA A 94 -1.04 2.84 0.67
C ALA A 94 0.17 1.94 0.40
N ALA A 95 1.15 2.42 -0.39
CA ALA A 95 2.39 1.70 -0.64
C ALA A 95 3.11 1.33 0.65
N ARG A 96 3.23 2.27 1.59
CA ARG A 96 3.83 2.00 2.91
C ARG A 96 3.11 0.89 3.65
N ASN A 97 1.77 0.88 3.66
CA ASN A 97 1.01 -0.17 4.32
C ASN A 97 1.26 -1.56 3.71
N PHE A 98 1.54 -1.66 2.41
CA PHE A 98 1.93 -2.93 1.79
C PHE A 98 3.39 -3.34 2.07
N ILE A 99 4.24 -2.36 2.43
CA ILE A 99 5.63 -2.61 2.83
C ILE A 99 5.72 -3.05 4.30
N ILE A 100 4.96 -2.42 5.21
CA ILE A 100 5.13 -2.57 6.67
C ILE A 100 3.93 -3.15 7.40
N GLY A 101 2.76 -3.17 6.76
CA GLY A 101 1.50 -3.38 7.42
C GLY A 101 1.01 -4.83 7.38
N THR A 102 0.10 -5.12 8.31
CA THR A 102 -0.81 -6.26 8.29
C THR A 102 -1.99 -5.99 7.34
N PRO A 103 -2.59 -7.03 6.73
CA PRO A 103 -2.29 -8.45 6.94
C PRO A 103 -1.05 -8.91 6.17
N GLU A 104 -0.28 -9.82 6.78
CA GLU A 104 0.62 -10.71 6.05
C GLU A 104 -0.20 -11.44 4.96
N PRO A 105 0.36 -11.64 3.75
CA PRO A 105 1.74 -11.33 3.36
C PRO A 105 1.95 -9.87 2.91
N LYS A 106 3.14 -9.32 3.18
CA LYS A 106 3.62 -8.08 2.55
C LYS A 106 3.46 -8.20 1.04
N SER A 107 2.78 -7.24 0.41
CA SER A 107 2.62 -7.22 -1.05
C SER A 107 3.61 -6.22 -1.66
N ILE A 108 4.88 -6.64 -1.75
CA ILE A 108 5.96 -5.80 -2.28
C ILE A 108 5.68 -5.37 -3.72
N ASP A 109 5.12 -6.26 -4.53
CA ASP A 109 4.81 -5.95 -5.94
C ASP A 109 3.72 -4.88 -6.05
N THR A 110 2.67 -4.97 -5.23
CA THR A 110 1.65 -3.90 -5.13
C THR A 110 2.27 -2.57 -4.72
N ALA A 111 3.16 -2.58 -3.72
CA ALA A 111 3.85 -1.37 -3.30
C ALA A 111 4.73 -0.80 -4.43
N LYS A 112 5.46 -1.64 -5.17
CA LYS A 112 6.28 -1.24 -6.32
C LYS A 112 5.41 -0.64 -7.43
N ALA A 113 4.26 -1.25 -7.75
CA ALA A 113 3.36 -0.76 -8.79
C ALA A 113 2.84 0.65 -8.49
N ILE A 114 2.40 0.89 -7.24
CA ILE A 114 1.96 2.22 -6.79
C ILE A 114 3.10 3.23 -6.91
N LEU A 115 4.30 2.90 -6.43
CA LEU A 115 5.44 3.82 -6.40
C LEU A 115 6.01 4.12 -7.78
N ASN A 116 6.06 3.14 -8.69
CA ASN A 116 6.57 3.31 -10.06
C ASN A 116 5.70 4.31 -10.83
N TYR A 117 4.38 4.16 -10.74
CA TYR A 117 3.46 5.11 -11.35
C TYR A 117 3.71 6.55 -10.87
N ASP A 118 3.87 6.73 -9.56
CA ASP A 118 4.09 8.06 -8.99
C ASP A 118 5.43 8.66 -9.39
N LEU A 119 6.47 7.83 -9.50
CA LEU A 119 7.81 8.27 -9.89
C LEU A 119 7.84 8.70 -11.35
N GLU A 120 7.15 7.99 -12.24
CA GLU A 120 7.02 8.37 -13.66
C GLU A 120 6.38 9.76 -13.81
N LYS A 121 5.34 10.04 -13.01
CA LYS A 121 4.65 11.33 -13.04
C LYS A 121 5.43 12.44 -12.34
N ARG A 122 6.28 12.08 -11.37
CA ARG A 122 6.93 13.04 -10.46
C ARG A 122 8.38 12.64 -10.18
N PRO A 123 9.26 12.58 -11.20
CA PRO A 123 10.62 12.05 -11.08
C PRO A 123 11.52 12.82 -10.09
N GLY A 124 11.12 14.04 -9.69
CA GLY A 124 11.81 14.86 -8.70
C GLY A 124 11.33 14.71 -7.25
N ASN A 125 10.33 13.88 -6.96
CA ASN A 125 9.74 13.84 -5.63
C ASN A 125 10.67 13.11 -4.62
N ILE A 126 11.18 13.85 -3.63
CA ILE A 126 12.09 13.34 -2.60
C ILE A 126 11.41 12.23 -1.79
N GLN A 127 10.13 12.40 -1.43
CA GLN A 127 9.41 11.44 -0.61
C GLN A 127 9.25 10.08 -1.32
N LEU A 128 8.98 10.07 -2.62
CA LEU A 128 8.92 8.81 -3.39
C LEU A 128 10.26 8.06 -3.34
N ASN A 129 11.37 8.77 -3.47
CA ASN A 129 12.71 8.17 -3.34
C ASN A 129 12.95 7.60 -1.94
N LEU A 130 12.49 8.28 -0.88
CA LEU A 130 12.57 7.75 0.49
C LEU A 130 11.74 6.48 0.68
N ILE A 131 10.55 6.41 0.08
CA ILE A 131 9.70 5.20 0.16
C ILE A 131 10.27 4.05 -0.67
N PHE A 132 10.83 4.31 -1.85
CA PHE A 132 11.56 3.29 -2.60
C PHE A 132 12.75 2.76 -1.81
N SER A 133 13.53 3.64 -1.17
CA SER A 133 14.61 3.19 -0.30
C SER A 133 14.13 2.24 0.80
N ARG A 134 13.01 2.60 1.46
CA ARG A 134 12.41 1.72 2.46
C ARG A 134 11.98 0.39 1.86
N LEU A 135 11.28 0.40 0.73
CA LEU A 135 10.83 -0.81 0.04
C LEU A 135 12.00 -1.75 -0.24
N TYR A 136 13.09 -1.22 -0.83
CA TYR A 136 14.26 -2.03 -1.15
C TYR A 136 15.02 -2.50 0.09
N SER A 137 15.06 -1.69 1.15
CA SER A 137 15.64 -2.10 2.43
C SER A 137 14.87 -3.25 3.08
N GLU A 138 13.55 -3.26 2.95
CA GLU A 138 12.66 -4.28 3.53
C GLU A 138 12.78 -5.63 2.82
N ILE A 139 13.17 -5.63 1.54
CA ILE A 139 13.47 -6.86 0.78
C ILE A 139 14.96 -7.21 0.76
N GLY A 140 15.79 -6.54 1.57
CA GLY A 140 17.22 -6.82 1.67
C GLY A 140 18.09 -6.31 0.52
N ASP A 141 17.52 -5.63 -0.48
CA ASP A 141 18.29 -4.99 -1.56
C ASP A 141 18.84 -3.63 -1.09
N PHE A 142 19.87 -3.69 -0.24
CA PHE A 142 20.50 -2.49 0.31
C PHE A 142 21.21 -1.64 -0.76
N VAL A 143 21.53 -2.22 -1.93
CA VAL A 143 22.17 -1.50 -3.04
C VAL A 143 21.16 -0.54 -3.68
N LEU A 144 19.99 -1.05 -4.07
CA LEU A 144 18.91 -0.20 -4.58
C LEU A 144 18.40 0.74 -3.49
N ALA A 145 18.28 0.27 -2.24
CA ALA A 145 17.87 1.15 -1.15
C ALA A 145 18.78 2.38 -0.99
N ALA A 146 20.11 2.16 -1.07
CA ALA A 146 21.10 3.23 -1.00
C ALA A 146 21.07 4.14 -2.22
N LYS A 147 20.82 3.61 -3.43
CA LYS A 147 20.65 4.40 -4.65
C LYS A 147 19.53 5.43 -4.47
N TYR A 148 18.35 5.00 -4.03
CA TYR A 148 17.20 5.90 -3.87
C TYR A 148 17.41 6.94 -2.74
N ILE A 149 18.08 6.60 -1.64
CA ILE A 149 18.46 7.63 -0.65
C ILE A 149 19.39 8.69 -1.25
N LYS A 150 20.39 8.29 -2.04
CA LYS A 150 21.28 9.25 -2.71
C LYS A 150 20.51 10.18 -3.64
N GLU A 151 19.56 9.65 -4.40
CA GLU A 151 18.70 10.47 -5.24
C GLU A 151 17.85 11.46 -4.42
N ALA A 152 17.32 11.03 -3.26
CA ALA A 152 16.60 11.90 -2.34
C ALA A 152 17.50 13.03 -1.78
N ILE A 153 18.75 12.72 -1.38
CA ILE A 153 19.75 13.69 -0.93
C ILE A 153 20.04 14.72 -2.01
N ASN A 154 20.29 14.28 -3.24
CA ASN A 154 20.63 15.15 -4.36
C ASN A 154 19.49 16.11 -4.74
N LYS A 155 18.24 15.71 -4.49
CA LYS A 155 17.04 16.52 -4.79
C LYS A 155 16.63 17.44 -3.64
N SER A 156 17.11 17.19 -2.41
CA SER A 156 16.79 18.04 -1.26
C SER A 156 17.51 19.39 -1.33
N LYS A 157 16.79 20.45 -0.93
CA LYS A 157 17.34 21.79 -0.69
C LYS A 157 17.55 22.07 0.81
N ASP A 158 17.05 21.20 1.68
CA ASP A 158 17.12 21.33 3.13
C ASP A 158 18.33 20.54 3.66
N GLU A 159 19.31 21.26 4.23
CA GLU A 159 20.54 20.67 4.76
C GLU A 159 20.30 19.76 5.98
N ASN A 160 19.32 20.05 6.82
CA ASN A 160 18.95 19.17 7.93
C ASN A 160 18.37 17.86 7.38
N GLN A 161 17.52 17.96 6.34
CA GLN A 161 16.99 16.77 5.67
C GLN A 161 18.10 15.95 5.02
N LYS A 162 19.08 16.59 4.36
CA LYS A 162 20.25 15.90 3.79
C LYS A 162 21.07 15.19 4.86
N ALA A 163 21.33 15.83 5.99
CA ALA A 163 22.09 15.23 7.09
C ALA A 163 21.38 13.97 7.62
N MET A 164 20.06 14.02 7.83
CA MET A 164 19.28 12.85 8.25
C MET A 164 19.35 11.70 7.23
N MET A 165 19.18 12.02 5.94
CA MET A 165 19.28 11.03 4.88
C MET A 165 20.70 10.46 4.73
N ALA A 166 21.74 11.25 4.96
CA ALA A 166 23.13 10.79 4.95
C ALA A 166 23.40 9.76 6.06
N ILE A 167 22.79 9.94 7.25
CA ILE A 167 22.84 8.94 8.33
C ILE A 167 22.14 7.64 7.89
N MET A 168 20.96 7.74 7.26
CA MET A 168 20.26 6.56 6.72
C MET A 168 21.10 5.84 5.67
N LEU A 169 21.74 6.58 4.76
CA LEU A 169 22.62 6.04 3.74
C LEU A 169 23.79 5.26 4.36
N LYS A 170 24.44 5.82 5.37
CA LYS A 170 25.54 5.16 6.09
C LYS A 170 25.09 3.83 6.71
N LYS A 171 23.89 3.78 7.30
CA LYS A 171 23.30 2.54 7.85
C LYS A 171 23.03 1.49 6.79
N LEU A 172 22.49 1.88 5.63
CA LEU A 172 22.27 0.96 4.51
C LEU A 172 23.59 0.40 3.97
N GLN A 173 24.62 1.25 3.89
CA GLN A 173 25.95 0.85 3.43
C GLN A 173 26.66 -0.10 4.42
N SER A 174 26.48 0.08 5.72
CA SER A 174 27.02 -0.88 6.70
C SER A 174 26.34 -2.24 6.60
N ASN A 175 25.04 -2.30 6.31
CA ASN A 175 24.31 -3.56 6.16
C ASN A 175 24.74 -4.34 4.91
N LYS A 176 25.14 -3.65 3.82
CA LYS A 176 25.72 -4.31 2.63
C LYS A 176 26.93 -5.19 2.99
N ASN A 177 27.72 -4.78 3.98
CA ASN A 177 28.93 -5.50 4.37
C ASN A 177 28.64 -6.72 5.28
N ILE A 178 27.43 -6.85 5.82
CA ILE A 178 27.05 -7.96 6.69
C ILE A 178 26.61 -9.19 5.87
N ASN A 179 26.03 -8.98 4.68
CA ASN A 179 25.60 -10.07 3.79
C ASN A 179 26.72 -10.63 2.89
N ILE A 180 27.98 -10.27 3.13
CA ILE A 180 29.17 -10.88 2.49
C ILE A 180 29.87 -11.84 3.47
N ILE A 181 29.11 -12.49 4.36
CA ILE A 181 29.61 -13.70 5.02
C ILE A 181 29.30 -14.86 4.05
N PRO A 182 30.31 -15.46 3.40
CA PRO A 182 30.09 -16.65 2.59
C PRO A 182 29.67 -17.78 3.55
N GLY A 183 28.42 -18.22 3.49
CA GLY A 183 27.97 -19.40 4.24
C GLY A 183 26.53 -19.44 4.73
N PHE A 184 25.69 -18.43 4.51
CA PHE A 184 24.27 -18.50 4.89
C PHE A 184 23.36 -18.64 3.66
N SER A 185 23.38 -19.83 3.05
CA SER A 185 22.27 -20.33 2.23
C SER A 185 21.23 -20.94 3.17
N GLY A 186 20.30 -20.12 3.65
CA GLY A 186 19.13 -20.63 4.35
C GLY A 186 18.19 -21.29 3.35
N GLU A 187 18.32 -22.61 3.17
CA GLU A 187 17.18 -23.45 2.84
C GLU A 187 16.43 -23.74 4.14
N LEU A 188 15.24 -23.14 4.27
CA LEU A 188 13.96 -23.71 4.74
C LEU A 188 12.96 -22.57 5.01
#